data_AF-A0A359M670-F1
#
_entry.id   AF-A0A359M670-F1
#
_cell.length_a   1.000
_cell.length_b   1.000
_cell.length_c   1.000
_cell.angle_alpha   90.00
_cell.angle_beta   90.00
_cell.angle_gamma   90.00
#
_symmetry.space_group_name_H-M   'P 1'
#
loop_
_entity.id
_entity.type
_entity.pdbx_description
1 polymer ?
#
loop_
_entity_poly.entity_id
_entity_poly.type
_entity_poly.pdbx_seq_one_letter_code
_entity_poly.pdbx_strand_id
1 'polypeptide(L)'
;MKKLLATLVLPIAALACGGEMSTSDRLDAIRNGKARLTASLDQLQALARAGHLTNWQSHAMKLDEAKSLMNSIGCALEALPQGDATRARLVLELAPSAAGIESLIARLRENRLVIQRASYYDEVTRVAREVRERKQRVIEAIQMALAGSPARNGA
;
A
#
# COMPACT_ATOMS: atom_id res chain seq x y z
N MET A 1 -26.34 -9.85 17.37
CA MET A 1 -24.99 -9.97 17.98
C MET A 1 -24.29 -11.21 17.44
N LYS A 2 -23.33 -11.06 16.50
CA LYS A 2 -22.24 -12.04 16.29
C LYS A 2 -21.22 -11.49 15.29
N LYS A 3 -20.09 -11.07 15.87
CA LYS A 3 -18.73 -10.92 15.35
C LYS A 3 -18.49 -11.40 13.90
N LEU A 4 -18.31 -10.46 12.97
CA LEU A 4 -17.65 -10.68 11.67
C LEU A 4 -16.73 -9.48 11.31
N LEU A 5 -16.01 -8.94 12.30
CA LEU A 5 -14.80 -8.16 12.04
C LEU A 5 -13.61 -9.13 12.13
N ALA A 6 -13.58 -10.06 11.18
CA ALA A 6 -12.42 -10.90 10.95
C ALA A 6 -11.31 -9.99 10.41
N THR A 7 -10.40 -9.61 11.31
CA THR A 7 -8.95 -9.66 11.08
C THR A 7 -8.52 -9.40 9.64
N LEU A 8 -8.78 -8.19 9.12
CA LEU A 8 -8.01 -7.62 8.00
C LEU A 8 -6.66 -7.16 8.56
N VAL A 9 -5.88 -8.13 9.05
CA VAL A 9 -4.45 -7.93 9.31
C VAL A 9 -3.83 -7.88 7.93
N LEU A 10 -3.47 -6.68 7.50
CA LEU A 10 -2.46 -6.50 6.46
C LEU A 10 -1.26 -7.37 6.89
N PRO A 11 -0.89 -8.44 6.16
CA PRO A 11 0.18 -9.32 6.58
C PRO A 11 1.49 -8.65 6.20
N ILE A 12 1.80 -7.58 6.90
CA ILE A 12 2.98 -6.79 6.69
C ILE A 12 3.54 -6.51 8.08
N ALA A 13 4.65 -7.19 8.37
CA ALA A 13 5.25 -7.30 9.69
C ALA A 13 5.18 -6.00 10.50
N ALA A 14 4.59 -6.11 11.69
CA ALA A 14 4.59 -5.11 12.74
C ALA A 14 6.04 -4.83 13.18
N LEU A 15 6.74 -3.99 12.43
CA LEU A 15 7.94 -3.32 12.89
C LEU A 15 7.48 -2.21 13.84
N ALA A 16 8.09 -2.14 15.02
CA ALA A 16 7.74 -1.18 16.06
C ALA A 16 7.76 0.27 15.51
N CYS A 17 6.58 0.80 15.20
CA CYS A 17 6.41 2.12 14.62
C CYS A 17 6.23 3.16 15.73
N GLY A 18 7.34 3.40 16.43
CA GLY A 18 7.43 4.27 17.60
C GLY A 18 7.89 5.68 17.24
N GLY A 19 6.96 6.62 17.28
CA GLY A 19 7.21 8.06 17.26
C GLY A 19 5.90 8.81 17.57
N GLU A 20 5.97 9.82 18.43
CA GLU A 20 4.84 10.72 18.73
C GLU A 20 4.58 11.62 17.50
N MET A 21 3.80 11.11 16.55
CA MET A 21 3.28 11.90 15.41
C MET A 21 1.82 12.25 15.64
N SER A 22 1.43 13.47 15.23
CA SER A 22 0.03 13.87 15.24
C SER A 22 -0.79 13.03 14.24
N THR A 23 -2.11 12.96 14.44
CA THR A 23 -3.00 12.28 13.49
C THR A 23 -2.89 12.87 12.08
N SER A 24 -2.74 14.19 11.95
CA SER A 24 -2.55 14.85 10.66
C SER A 24 -1.29 14.37 9.96
N ASP A 25 -0.16 14.33 10.68
CA ASP A 25 1.13 13.88 10.12
C ASP A 25 1.07 12.42 9.67
N ARG A 26 0.34 11.57 10.41
CA ARG A 26 0.14 10.16 10.05
C ARG A 26 -0.70 10.03 8.78
N LEU A 27 -1.77 10.81 8.66
CA LEU A 27 -2.61 10.82 7.47
C LEU A 27 -1.81 11.33 6.24
N ASP A 28 -0.98 12.35 6.40
CA ASP A 28 -0.10 12.82 5.34
C ASP A 28 0.98 11.78 4.98
N ALA A 29 1.52 11.05 5.96
CA ALA A 29 2.43 9.93 5.71
C ALA A 29 1.75 8.83 4.88
N ILE A 30 0.48 8.49 5.16
CA ILE A 30 -0.30 7.52 4.36
C ILE A 30 -0.52 8.05 2.94
N ARG A 31 -0.91 9.32 2.79
CA ARG A 31 -1.11 9.96 1.48
C ARG A 31 0.17 9.92 0.63
N ASN A 32 1.28 10.36 1.20
CA ASN A 32 2.58 10.43 0.54
C ASN A 32 3.12 9.02 0.24
N GLY A 33 2.99 8.09 1.19
CA GLY A 33 3.32 6.68 1.00
C GLY A 33 2.54 6.07 -0.16
N LYS A 34 1.22 6.30 -0.23
CA LYS A 34 0.38 5.80 -1.33
C LYS A 34 0.78 6.40 -2.69
N ALA A 35 1.15 7.68 -2.74
CA ALA A 35 1.63 8.32 -3.96
C ALA A 35 2.95 7.68 -4.45
N ARG A 36 3.91 7.49 -3.54
CA ARG A 36 5.19 6.83 -3.84
C ARG A 36 5.00 5.38 -4.27
N LEU A 37 4.10 4.64 -3.60
CA LEU A 37 3.78 3.27 -3.95
C LEU A 37 3.24 3.18 -5.39
N THR A 38 2.33 4.09 -5.75
CA THR A 38 1.77 4.15 -7.11
C THR A 38 2.89 4.39 -8.12
N ALA A 39 3.79 5.34 -7.87
CA ALA A 39 4.92 5.62 -8.76
C ALA A 39 5.87 4.42 -8.91
N SER A 40 6.19 3.72 -7.83
CA SER A 40 7.06 2.52 -7.88
C SER A 40 6.42 1.39 -8.68
N LEU A 41 5.10 1.17 -8.53
CA LEU A 41 4.38 0.15 -9.31
C LEU A 41 4.19 0.55 -10.78
N ASP A 42 4.05 1.84 -11.09
CA ASP A 42 4.05 2.34 -12.46
C ASP A 42 5.41 2.09 -13.15
N GLN A 43 6.52 2.27 -12.42
CA GLN A 43 7.86 1.91 -12.89
C GLN A 43 8.01 0.39 -13.09
N LEU A 44 7.52 -0.43 -12.14
CA LEU A 44 7.51 -1.88 -12.31
C LEU A 44 6.70 -2.32 -13.54
N GLN A 45 5.56 -1.68 -13.78
CA GLN A 45 4.75 -1.90 -14.97
C GLN A 45 5.50 -1.52 -16.25
N ALA A 46 6.22 -0.39 -16.25
CA ALA A 46 7.05 0.00 -17.39
C ALA A 46 8.16 -1.02 -17.66
N LEU A 47 8.82 -1.53 -16.61
CA LEU A 47 9.82 -2.60 -16.73
C LEU A 47 9.22 -3.89 -17.30
N ALA A 48 8.03 -4.28 -16.84
CA ALA A 48 7.31 -5.44 -17.36
C ALA A 48 6.97 -5.32 -18.86
N ARG A 49 6.60 -4.13 -19.33
CA ARG A 49 6.36 -3.87 -20.76
C ARG A 49 7.64 -3.89 -21.59
N ALA A 50 8.76 -3.50 -21.00
CA ALA A 50 10.08 -3.56 -21.64
C ALA A 50 10.67 -4.99 -21.69
N GLY A 51 10.09 -5.94 -20.95
CA GLY A 51 10.22 -7.41 -21.08
C GLY A 51 11.61 -7.99 -21.39
N HIS A 52 12.03 -7.87 -22.65
CA HIS A 52 13.29 -8.42 -23.18
C HIS A 52 14.54 -7.58 -22.87
N LEU A 53 14.39 -6.33 -22.41
CA LEU A 53 15.50 -5.42 -22.10
C LEU A 53 15.80 -5.30 -20.61
N THR A 54 15.00 -5.93 -19.74
CA THR A 54 15.07 -5.74 -18.30
C THR A 54 15.52 -7.00 -17.59
N ASN A 55 16.40 -6.83 -16.59
CA ASN A 55 16.89 -7.94 -15.78
C ASN A 55 15.96 -8.20 -14.59
N TRP A 56 16.00 -9.41 -14.03
CA TRP A 56 15.17 -9.81 -12.90
C TRP A 56 15.47 -8.99 -11.63
N GLN A 57 16.70 -8.49 -11.49
CA GLN A 57 17.11 -7.68 -10.34
C GLN A 57 16.35 -6.34 -10.28
N SER A 58 16.09 -5.70 -11.43
CA SER A 58 15.29 -4.47 -11.49
C SER A 58 13.85 -4.71 -11.02
N HIS A 59 13.25 -5.83 -11.41
CA HIS A 59 11.93 -6.23 -10.93
C HIS A 59 11.93 -6.51 -9.43
N ALA A 60 12.93 -7.24 -8.93
CA ALA A 60 13.09 -7.53 -7.51
C ALA A 60 13.21 -6.25 -6.68
N MET A 61 14.09 -5.33 -7.08
CA MET A 61 14.28 -4.05 -6.39
C MET A 61 13.00 -3.23 -6.30
N LYS A 62 12.22 -3.17 -7.39
CA LYS A 62 10.96 -2.40 -7.40
C LYS A 62 9.88 -3.05 -6.55
N LEU A 63 9.83 -4.38 -6.52
CA LEU A 63 8.92 -5.10 -5.61
C LEU A 63 9.31 -4.93 -4.14
N ASP A 64 10.60 -4.94 -3.82
CA ASP A 64 11.08 -4.68 -2.46
C ASP A 64 10.80 -3.23 -2.03
N GLU A 65 10.96 -2.25 -2.93
CA GLU A 65 10.57 -0.87 -2.69
C GLU A 65 9.05 -0.76 -2.42
N ALA A 66 8.22 -1.40 -3.26
CA ALA A 66 6.77 -1.41 -3.08
C ALA A 66 6.35 -2.03 -1.74
N LYS A 67 7.01 -3.13 -1.33
CA LYS A 67 6.81 -3.75 -0.02
C LYS A 67 7.17 -2.77 1.10
N SER A 68 8.36 -2.19 1.07
CA SER A 68 8.83 -1.23 2.09
C SER A 68 7.87 -0.04 2.26
N LEU A 69 7.37 0.50 1.14
CA LEU A 69 6.37 1.56 1.14
C LEU A 69 5.06 1.11 1.76
N MET A 70 4.59 -0.10 1.44
CA MET A 70 3.37 -0.64 2.05
C MET A 70 3.54 -0.91 3.55
N ASN A 71 4.71 -1.36 4.00
CA ASN A 71 5.03 -1.51 5.42
C ASN A 71 4.94 -0.15 6.13
N SER A 72 5.53 0.88 5.54
CA SER A 72 5.51 2.24 6.09
C SER A 72 4.09 2.80 6.20
N ILE A 73 3.25 2.54 5.19
CA ILE A 73 1.82 2.89 5.22
C ILE A 73 1.09 2.12 6.33
N GLY A 74 1.32 0.81 6.43
CA GLY A 74 0.72 -0.05 7.46
C GLY A 74 1.03 0.46 8.87
N CYS A 75 2.27 0.85 9.10
CA CYS A 75 2.71 1.46 10.34
C CYS A 75 1.98 2.77 10.69
N ALA A 76 1.88 3.70 9.73
CA ALA A 76 1.16 4.94 9.93
C ALA A 76 -0.33 4.68 10.23
N LEU A 77 -0.91 3.64 9.62
CA LEU A 77 -2.30 3.22 9.79
C LEU A 77 -2.56 2.52 11.13
N GLU A 78 -1.62 1.71 11.62
CA GLU A 78 -1.72 1.02 12.91
C GLU A 78 -1.68 1.98 14.09
N ALA A 79 -0.95 3.08 13.94
CA ALA A 79 -0.86 4.10 14.96
C ALA A 79 -2.08 5.05 15.03
N LEU A 80 -3.04 4.91 14.11
CA LEU A 80 -4.35 5.56 14.24
C LEU A 80 -5.20 4.84 15.30
N PRO A 81 -6.07 5.54 16.06
CA PRO A 81 -6.86 4.93 17.12
C PRO A 81 -7.70 3.73 16.65
N GLN A 82 -7.73 2.69 17.47
CA GLN A 82 -8.62 1.54 17.28
C GLN A 82 -10.07 2.02 17.43
N GLY A 83 -10.84 2.01 16.34
CA GLY A 83 -12.21 2.54 16.31
C GLY A 83 -12.38 3.79 15.44
N ASP A 84 -11.30 4.37 14.91
CA ASP A 84 -11.36 5.45 13.94
C ASP A 84 -11.97 4.95 12.61
N ALA A 85 -13.10 5.54 12.20
CA ALA A 85 -13.76 5.22 10.93
C ALA A 85 -12.87 5.51 9.71
N THR A 86 -11.98 6.50 9.81
CA THR A 86 -10.95 6.80 8.82
C THR A 86 -10.00 5.62 8.67
N ARG A 87 -9.52 5.07 9.79
CA ARG A 87 -8.61 3.91 9.77
C ARG A 87 -9.29 2.71 9.11
N ALA A 88 -10.53 2.40 9.48
CA ALA A 88 -11.28 1.30 8.88
C ALA A 88 -11.43 1.45 7.35
N ARG A 89 -11.77 2.66 6.89
CA ARG A 89 -11.85 2.97 5.45
C ARG A 89 -10.51 2.85 4.74
N LEU A 90 -9.44 3.35 5.34
CA LEU A 90 -8.09 3.26 4.77
C LEU A 90 -7.59 1.82 4.68
N VAL A 91 -7.84 0.99 5.69
CA VAL A 91 -7.54 -0.46 5.64
C VAL A 91 -8.25 -1.11 4.44
N LEU A 92 -9.54 -0.83 4.25
CA LEU A 92 -10.33 -1.39 3.15
C LEU A 92 -9.75 -1.00 1.76
N GLU A 93 -9.30 0.24 1.62
CA GLU A 93 -8.72 0.70 0.35
C GLU A 93 -7.31 0.16 0.10
N LEU A 94 -6.52 -0.06 1.15
CA LEU A 94 -5.12 -0.48 1.05
C LEU A 94 -4.91 -2.00 0.99
N ALA A 95 -5.77 -2.79 1.65
CA ALA A 95 -5.60 -4.24 1.75
C ALA A 95 -5.42 -4.95 0.40
N PRO A 96 -6.17 -4.62 -0.66
CA PRO A 96 -5.99 -5.27 -1.96
C PRO A 96 -4.68 -4.89 -2.66
N SER A 97 -4.18 -3.67 -2.42
CA SER A 97 -2.84 -3.26 -2.89
C SER A 97 -1.75 -4.11 -2.24
N ALA A 98 -1.87 -4.37 -0.93
CA ALA A 98 -0.90 -5.18 -0.19
C ALA A 98 -0.93 -6.65 -0.66
N ALA A 99 -2.12 -7.23 -0.84
CA ALA A 99 -2.29 -8.59 -1.33
C ALA A 99 -1.67 -8.78 -2.73
N GLY A 100 -1.87 -7.81 -3.64
CA GLY A 100 -1.26 -7.85 -4.97
C GLY A 100 0.27 -7.81 -4.94
N ILE A 101 0.85 -6.98 -4.06
CA ILE A 101 2.31 -6.88 -3.90
C ILE A 101 2.89 -8.18 -3.33
N GLU A 102 2.30 -8.74 -2.28
CA GLU A 102 2.75 -10.01 -1.69
C GLU A 102 2.65 -11.18 -2.69
N SER A 103 1.59 -11.21 -3.50
CA SER A 103 1.46 -12.19 -4.60
C SER A 103 2.61 -12.09 -5.61
N LEU A 104 2.95 -10.89 -6.07
CA LEU A 104 4.06 -10.68 -7.00
C LEU A 104 5.42 -11.07 -6.39
N ILE A 105 5.63 -10.79 -5.11
CA ILE A 105 6.85 -11.16 -4.38
C ILE A 105 6.96 -12.67 -4.22
N ALA A 106 5.87 -13.35 -3.85
CA ALA A 106 5.85 -14.81 -3.73
C ALA A 106 6.23 -15.48 -5.05
N ARG A 107 5.61 -15.05 -6.16
CA ARG A 107 5.94 -15.56 -7.51
C ARG A 107 7.42 -15.37 -7.85
N LEU A 108 7.98 -14.19 -7.57
CA LEU A 108 9.38 -13.90 -7.87
C LEU A 108 10.34 -14.75 -7.02
N ARG A 109 10.00 -14.98 -5.75
CA ARG A 109 10.78 -15.82 -4.83
C ARG A 109 10.78 -17.29 -5.22
N GLU A 110 9.64 -17.80 -5.70
CA GLU A 110 9.51 -19.18 -6.16
C GLU A 110 10.42 -19.47 -7.36
N ASN A 111 10.48 -18.57 -8.34
CA ASN A 111 11.34 -18.74 -9.51
C ASN A 111 11.62 -17.42 -10.23
N ARG A 112 12.90 -17.07 -10.37
CA ARG A 112 13.32 -15.89 -11.15
C ARG A 112 12.89 -15.92 -12.62
N LEU A 113 12.69 -17.09 -13.22
CA LEU A 113 12.19 -17.25 -14.60
C LEU A 113 10.70 -16.95 -14.73
N VAL A 114 9.95 -16.77 -13.62
CA VAL A 114 8.52 -16.41 -13.68
C VAL A 114 8.31 -15.10 -14.41
N ILE A 115 9.29 -14.20 -14.35
CA ILE A 115 9.20 -12.90 -15.01
C ILE A 115 9.18 -13.01 -16.53
N GLN A 116 9.58 -14.15 -17.10
CA GLN A 116 9.56 -14.39 -18.54
C GLN A 116 8.17 -14.83 -19.04
N ARG A 117 7.21 -15.07 -18.13
CA ARG A 117 5.87 -15.53 -18.47
C ARG A 117 4.94 -14.34 -18.68
N ALA A 118 4.13 -14.37 -19.73
CA ALA A 118 3.11 -13.33 -19.99
C ALA A 118 2.18 -13.09 -18.78
N SER A 119 1.79 -14.17 -18.08
CA SER A 119 0.95 -14.09 -16.88
C SER A 119 1.59 -13.35 -15.70
N TYR A 120 2.91 -13.16 -15.68
CA TYR A 120 3.56 -12.28 -14.70
C TYR A 120 3.34 -10.81 -15.07
N TYR A 121 3.52 -10.45 -16.34
CA TYR A 121 3.32 -9.08 -16.81
C TYR A 121 1.86 -8.62 -16.72
N ASP A 122 0.92 -9.52 -16.98
CA ASP A 122 -0.52 -9.26 -16.81
C ASP A 122 -0.84 -8.93 -15.36
N GLU A 123 -0.27 -9.71 -14.43
CA GLU A 123 -0.48 -9.49 -13.00
C GLU A 123 0.17 -8.19 -12.51
N VAL A 124 1.39 -7.87 -12.96
CA VAL A 124 2.02 -6.57 -12.68
C VAL A 124 1.14 -5.43 -13.17
N THR A 125 0.62 -5.53 -14.39
CA THR A 125 -0.27 -4.52 -14.97
C THR A 125 -1.58 -4.40 -14.18
N ARG A 126 -2.16 -5.52 -13.76
CA ARG A 126 -3.38 -5.55 -12.95
C ARG A 126 -3.15 -4.87 -11.60
N VAL A 127 -2.08 -5.23 -10.89
CA VAL A 127 -1.74 -4.67 -9.58
C VAL A 127 -1.44 -3.17 -9.68
N ALA A 128 -0.61 -2.74 -10.63
CA ALA A 128 -0.28 -1.33 -10.81
C ALA A 128 -1.53 -0.48 -11.09
N ARG A 129 -2.41 -0.97 -11.98
CA ARG A 129 -3.69 -0.32 -12.27
C ARG A 129 -4.59 -0.23 -11.04
N GLU A 130 -4.75 -1.33 -10.30
CA GLU A 130 -5.61 -1.37 -9.11
C GLU A 130 -5.10 -0.41 -8.01
N VAL A 131 -3.78 -0.36 -7.77
CA VAL A 131 -3.19 0.57 -6.82
C VAL A 131 -3.47 2.01 -7.24
N ARG A 132 -3.33 2.33 -8.53
CA ARG A 132 -3.58 3.66 -9.09
C ARG A 132 -5.05 4.07 -8.93
N GLU A 133 -5.99 3.22 -9.30
CA GLU A 133 -7.43 3.47 -9.18
C GLU A 133 -7.84 3.74 -7.72
N ARG A 134 -7.26 3.01 -6.77
CA ARG A 134 -7.52 3.19 -5.34
C ARG A 134 -6.85 4.41 -4.71
N LYS A 135 -5.85 5.01 -5.36
CA LYS A 135 -5.13 6.19 -4.83
C LYS A 135 -6.11 7.33 -4.51
N GLN A 136 -7.05 7.59 -5.41
CA GLN A 136 -8.01 8.68 -5.25
C GLN A 136 -8.93 8.45 -4.03
N ARG A 137 -9.41 7.23 -3.81
CA ARG A 137 -10.24 6.87 -2.64
C ARG A 137 -9.50 7.05 -1.31
N VAL A 138 -8.20 6.77 -1.28
CA VAL A 138 -7.34 7.04 -0.11
C VAL A 138 -7.22 8.55 0.14
N ILE A 139 -7.00 9.34 -0.90
CA ILE A 139 -6.89 10.80 -0.80
C ILE A 139 -8.19 11.40 -0.24
N GLU A 140 -9.34 10.97 -0.77
CA GLU A 140 -10.66 11.42 -0.33
C GLU A 140 -10.94 11.04 1.13
N ALA A 141 -10.63 9.80 1.52
CA ALA A 141 -10.80 9.36 2.91
C ALA A 141 -9.98 10.23 3.89
N ILE A 142 -8.75 10.60 3.50
CA ILE A 142 -7.89 11.47 4.30
C ILE A 142 -8.43 12.90 4.34
N GLN A 143 -8.87 13.45 3.22
CA GLN A 143 -9.44 14.80 3.16
C GLN A 143 -10.67 14.93 4.06
N MET A 144 -11.55 13.93 4.04
CA MET A 144 -12.73 13.88 4.93
C MET A 144 -12.32 13.84 6.41
N ALA A 145 -11.29 13.07 6.75
CA ALA A 145 -10.80 12.97 8.12
C ALA A 145 -10.18 14.29 8.63
N LEU A 146 -9.41 14.97 7.78
CA LEU A 146 -8.81 16.27 8.12
C LEU A 146 -9.88 17.37 8.25
N ALA A 147 -10.90 17.37 7.40
CA ALA A 147 -12.00 18.34 7.45
C ALA A 147 -12.94 18.10 8.65
N GLY A 148 -13.11 16.84 9.07
CA GLY A 148 -13.96 16.45 10.19
C GLY A 148 -13.30 16.53 11.57
N SER A 149 -12.01 16.88 11.67
CA SER A 149 -11.32 17.06 12.94
C SER A 149 -11.65 18.45 13.50
N PRO A 150 -12.52 18.61 14.52
CA PRO A 150 -12.75 19.91 15.12
C PRO A 150 -11.42 20.40 15.69
N ALA A 151 -11.04 21.62 15.33
CA ALA A 151 -10.00 22.34 16.03
C ALA A 151 -10.29 22.21 17.54
N ARG A 152 -9.37 21.62 18.30
CA ARG A 152 -9.35 21.80 19.74
C ARG A 152 -9.17 23.31 19.96
N ASN A 153 -10.27 24.03 20.11
CA ASN A 153 -10.29 25.37 20.64
C ASN A 153 -9.67 25.28 22.03
N GLY A 154 -8.45 25.78 22.16
CA GLY A 154 -7.88 26.14 23.44
C GLY A 154 -8.73 27.28 24.00
N ALA A 155 -9.45 26.98 25.07
CA ALA A 155 -9.92 27.95 26.05
C ALA A 155 -8.92 27.94 27.22
#